data_AF-A0A0C2FU03-F1
#
_entry.id   AF-A0A0C2FU03-F1
#
_cell.length_a   1.000
_cell.length_b   1.000
_cell.length_c   1.000
_cell.angle_alpha   90.00
_cell.angle_beta   90.00
_cell.angle_gamma   90.00
#
_symmetry.space_group_name_H-M   'P 1'
#
loop_
_entity.id
_entity.type
_entity.pdbx_description
1 polymer ?
#
loop_
_entity_poly.entity_id
_entity_poly.type
_entity_poly.pdbx_seq_one_letter_code
_entity_poly.pdbx_strand_id
1 'polypeptide(L)'
;ERLRKIAEKNEEEKFAEFTSTDLPMVEPPVTKKIRYRLRPSQCAAINKFTRVFKITDPSSWIAKNCQFAKRYFPQASCPQIQSLIESCFAFL
;
A
#
# COMPACT_ATOMS: atom_id res chain seq x y z
N GLU A 1 -0.11 -41.91 -39.62
CA GLU A 1 -0.84 -41.79 -38.34
C GLU A 1 0.00 -41.22 -37.18
N ARG A 2 1.20 -41.75 -36.91
CA ARG A 2 2.09 -41.26 -35.82
C ARG A 2 2.50 -39.78 -35.95
N LEU A 3 2.75 -39.30 -37.17
CA LEU A 3 3.15 -37.91 -37.42
C LEU A 3 2.03 -36.90 -37.12
N ARG A 4 0.75 -37.27 -37.33
CA ARG A 4 -0.40 -36.41 -36.98
C ARG A 4 -0.53 -36.25 -35.46
N LYS A 5 -0.33 -37.34 -34.71
CA LYS A 5 -0.36 -37.34 -33.24
C LYS A 5 0.75 -36.48 -32.62
N ILE A 6 1.89 -36.34 -33.32
CA ILE A 6 2.98 -35.45 -32.90
C ILE A 6 2.61 -33.99 -33.16
N ALA A 7 2.00 -33.69 -34.30
CA ALA A 7 1.58 -32.32 -34.61
C ALA A 7 0.50 -31.82 -33.63
N GLU A 8 -0.51 -32.63 -33.34
CA GLU A 8 -1.55 -32.28 -32.34
C GLU A 8 -0.95 -32.06 -30.95
N LYS A 9 -0.05 -32.95 -30.51
CA LYS A 9 0.63 -32.79 -29.22
C LYS A 9 1.47 -31.51 -29.16
N ASN A 10 2.17 -31.18 -30.24
CA ASN A 10 2.98 -29.96 -30.31
C ASN A 10 2.11 -28.69 -30.30
N GLU A 11 0.92 -28.73 -30.91
CA GLU A 11 -0.04 -27.62 -30.88
C GLU A 11 -0.66 -27.44 -29.49
N GLU A 12 -0.99 -28.54 -28.81
CA GLU A 12 -1.45 -28.52 -27.41
C GLU A 12 -0.38 -27.96 -26.46
N GLU A 13 0.88 -28.39 -26.61
CA GLU A 13 2.01 -27.86 -25.83
C GLU A 13 2.23 -26.36 -26.09
N LYS A 14 2.08 -25.92 -27.34
CA LYS A 14 2.23 -24.50 -27.70
C LYS A 14 1.07 -23.63 -27.22
N PHE A 15 -0.15 -24.17 -27.18
CA PHE A 15 -1.30 -23.47 -26.60
C PHE A 15 -1.20 -23.41 -25.08
N ALA A 16 -0.69 -24.47 -24.44
CA ALA A 16 -0.40 -24.48 -23.00
C ALA A 16 0.71 -23.47 -22.65
N GLU A 17 1.75 -23.35 -23.46
CA GLU A 17 2.81 -22.33 -23.29
C GLU A 17 2.26 -20.90 -23.48
N PHE A 18 1.39 -20.68 -24.47
CA PHE A 18 0.77 -19.37 -24.72
C PHE A 18 -0.26 -18.96 -23.65
N THR A 19 -0.94 -19.93 -23.04
CA THR A 19 -1.92 -19.69 -21.96
C THR A 19 -1.34 -19.82 -20.56
N SER A 20 -0.10 -20.28 -20.43
CA SER A 20 0.66 -20.23 -19.19
C SER A 20 1.01 -18.79 -18.88
N THR A 21 0.11 -18.13 -18.15
CA THR A 21 0.49 -16.95 -17.38
C THR A 21 1.35 -17.45 -16.22
N ASP A 22 2.64 -17.70 -16.51
CA ASP A 22 3.68 -17.62 -15.49
C ASP A 22 3.66 -16.18 -14.99
N LEU A 23 2.75 -15.90 -14.06
CA LEU A 23 2.93 -14.82 -13.13
C LEU A 23 4.28 -15.13 -12.49
N PRO A 24 5.30 -14.25 -12.62
CA PRO A 24 6.44 -14.41 -11.76
C PRO A 24 5.85 -14.47 -10.36
N MET A 25 6.12 -15.56 -9.64
CA MET A 25 6.03 -15.56 -8.18
C MET A 25 7.05 -14.51 -7.73
N VAL A 26 6.67 -13.24 -7.87
CA VAL A 26 7.25 -12.13 -7.18
C VAL A 26 7.02 -12.54 -5.75
N GLU A 27 8.09 -13.03 -5.13
CA GLU A 27 8.27 -13.03 -3.69
C GLU A 27 7.44 -11.88 -3.12
N PRO A 28 6.56 -12.11 -2.14
CA PRO A 28 5.63 -11.09 -1.65
C PRO A 28 6.44 -9.81 -1.57
N PRO A 29 6.08 -8.75 -2.34
CA PRO A 29 7.00 -7.65 -2.55
C PRO A 29 7.44 -7.27 -1.16
N VAL A 30 8.75 -7.36 -0.89
CA VAL A 30 9.31 -6.75 0.30
C VAL A 30 8.94 -5.31 0.06
N THR A 31 7.79 -4.91 0.60
CA THR A 31 7.22 -3.60 0.43
C THR A 31 8.20 -2.78 1.21
N LYS A 32 9.25 -2.35 0.52
CA LYS A 32 10.02 -1.19 0.89
C LYS A 32 8.89 -0.19 1.11
N LYS A 33 8.55 0.06 2.38
CA LYS A 33 7.55 1.05 2.75
C LYS A 33 8.16 2.33 2.23
N ILE A 34 7.86 2.67 0.98
CA ILE A 34 8.36 3.87 0.35
C ILE A 34 7.78 4.94 1.25
N ARG A 35 8.62 5.57 2.07
CA ARG A 35 8.20 6.65 2.95
C ARG A 35 8.00 7.86 2.06
N TYR A 36 6.83 7.95 1.44
CA TYR A 36 6.46 9.09 0.62
C TYR A 36 6.26 10.27 1.55
N ARG A 37 7.04 11.34 1.35
CA ARG A 37 6.77 12.61 2.02
C ARG A 37 5.67 13.34 1.24
N LEU A 38 4.54 13.56 1.89
CA LEU A 38 3.46 14.32 1.29
C LEU A 38 3.83 15.81 1.20
N ARG A 39 3.26 16.50 0.19
CA ARG A 39 3.45 17.95 0.07
C ARG A 39 2.81 18.66 1.27
N PRO A 40 3.33 19.82 1.72
CA PRO A 40 2.76 20.54 2.87
C PRO A 40 1.26 20.83 2.74
N SER A 41 0.77 21.07 1.52
CA SER A 41 -0.65 21.27 1.23
C SER A 41 -1.50 20.03 1.56
N GLN A 42 -0.98 18.83 1.30
CA GLN A 42 -1.65 17.56 1.61
C GLN A 42 -1.64 17.26 3.12
N CYS A 43 -0.68 17.83 3.86
CA CYS A 43 -0.57 17.68 5.31
C CYS A 43 -1.30 18.78 6.10
N ALA A 44 -1.97 19.73 5.44
CA ALA A 44 -2.57 20.89 6.10
C ALA A 44 -3.57 20.51 7.20
N ALA A 45 -4.42 19.50 6.94
CA ALA A 45 -5.41 19.03 7.90
C ALA A 45 -4.75 18.42 9.15
N ILE A 46 -3.77 17.53 8.95
CA ILE A 46 -3.01 16.90 10.04
C ILE A 46 -2.19 17.92 10.82
N ASN A 47 -1.53 18.86 10.15
CA ASN A 47 -0.79 19.94 10.79
C ASN A 47 -1.69 20.86 11.63
N LYS A 48 -2.90 21.15 11.15
CA LYS A 48 -3.87 21.93 11.93
C LYS A 48 -4.35 21.13 13.14
N PHE A 49 -4.66 19.85 12.96
CA PHE A 49 -5.08 18.95 14.03
C PHE A 49 -4.04 18.89 15.16
N THR A 50 -2.77 18.63 14.83
CA THR A 50 -1.70 18.54 15.84
C THR A 50 -1.47 19.85 16.57
N ARG A 51 -1.57 21.00 15.87
CA ARG A 51 -1.45 22.33 16.50
C ARG A 51 -2.61 22.67 17.43
N VAL A 52 -3.84 22.34 17.04
CA VAL A 52 -5.04 22.62 17.85
C VAL A 52 -5.01 21.81 19.14
N PHE A 53 -4.67 20.53 19.05
CA PHE A 53 -4.62 19.62 20.20
C PHE A 53 -3.25 19.59 20.91
N LYS A 54 -2.32 20.46 20.52
CA LYS A 54 -0.97 20.57 21.10
C LYS A 54 -0.23 19.22 21.16
N ILE A 55 -0.37 18.42 20.11
CA ILE A 55 0.26 17.12 19.99
C ILE A 55 1.72 17.32 19.61
N THR A 56 2.64 16.94 20.51
CA THR A 56 4.09 17.07 20.32
C THR A 56 4.67 15.95 19.47
N ASP A 57 4.23 14.71 19.69
CA ASP A 57 4.61 13.54 18.90
C ASP A 57 3.36 12.90 18.27
N PRO A 58 3.00 13.31 17.03
CA PRO A 58 1.82 12.81 16.34
C PRO A 58 1.85 11.30 16.11
N SER A 59 3.02 10.73 15.86
CA SER A 59 3.21 9.31 15.53
C SER A 59 2.98 8.42 16.75
N SER A 60 3.52 8.79 17.92
CA SER A 60 3.25 8.07 19.17
C SER A 60 1.83 8.32 19.67
N TRP A 61 1.32 9.55 19.50
CA TRP A 61 -0.01 9.92 19.99
C TRP A 61 -1.12 9.17 19.26
N ILE A 62 -1.03 9.01 17.93
CA ILE A 62 -2.07 8.32 17.15
C ILE A 62 -2.17 6.84 17.51
N ALA A 63 -1.05 6.18 17.84
CA ALA A 63 -1.02 4.78 18.24
C ALA A 63 -1.89 4.51 19.50
N LYS A 64 -2.01 5.50 20.40
CA LYS A 64 -2.79 5.40 21.64
C LYS A 64 -4.19 5.99 21.51
N ASN A 65 -4.38 6.98 20.63
CA ASN A 65 -5.58 7.81 20.60
C ASN A 65 -6.33 7.74 19.25
N CYS A 66 -6.12 6.70 18.46
CA CYS A 66 -6.66 6.66 17.10
C CYS A 66 -8.19 6.84 17.02
N GLN A 67 -8.96 6.25 17.95
CA GLN A 67 -10.42 6.41 17.95
C GLN A 67 -10.86 7.87 18.11
N PHE A 68 -10.10 8.66 18.86
CA PHE A 68 -10.33 10.10 18.94
C PHE A 68 -10.07 10.78 17.60
N ALA A 69 -8.93 10.46 16.94
CA ALA A 69 -8.61 11.02 15.64
C ALA A 69 -9.67 10.68 14.58
N LYS A 70 -10.23 9.46 14.61
CA LYS A 70 -11.29 9.03 13.70
C LYS A 70 -12.54 9.91 13.77
N ARG A 71 -12.80 10.58 14.90
CA ARG A 71 -13.89 11.55 15.05
C ARG A 71 -13.70 12.81 14.19
N TYR A 72 -12.45 13.16 13.88
CA TYR A 72 -12.07 14.30 13.03
C TYR A 72 -11.73 13.87 11.59
N PHE A 73 -11.35 12.60 11.40
CA PHE A 73 -11.08 11.99 10.11
C PHE A 73 -12.03 10.81 9.86
N PRO A 74 -13.35 11.04 9.73
CA PRO A 74 -14.34 9.96 9.68
C PRO A 74 -14.20 9.06 8.46
N GLN A 75 -13.63 9.58 7.37
CA GLN A 75 -13.41 8.85 6.13
C GLN A 75 -12.13 8.00 6.13
N ALA A 76 -11.29 8.14 7.16
CA ALA A 76 -10.03 7.42 7.26
C ALA A 76 -10.08 6.38 8.38
N SER A 77 -9.63 5.17 8.08
CA SER A 77 -9.37 4.14 9.08
C SER A 77 -8.13 4.47 9.91
N CYS A 78 -7.99 3.82 11.06
CA CYS A 78 -6.82 4.00 11.93
C CYS A 78 -5.47 3.78 11.24
N PRO A 79 -5.28 2.70 10.47
CA PRO A 79 -4.05 2.50 9.71
C PRO A 79 -3.79 3.61 8.68
N GLN A 80 -4.84 4.13 8.04
CA GLN A 80 -4.72 5.23 7.08
C GLN A 80 -4.31 6.53 7.76
N ILE A 81 -4.90 6.87 8.91
CA ILE A 81 -4.53 8.07 9.67
C ILE A 81 -3.08 7.96 10.16
N GLN A 82 -2.67 6.79 10.65
CA GLN A 82 -1.30 6.56 11.07
C GLN A 82 -0.31 6.72 9.90
N SER A 83 -0.60 6.09 8.76
CA SER A 83 0.24 6.24 7.56
C SER A 83 0.29 7.68 7.06
N LEU A 84 -0.81 8.43 7.15
CA LEU A 84 -0.86 9.84 6.80
C LEU A 84 0.02 10.69 7.73
N ILE A 85 -0.04 10.45 9.04
CA ILE A 85 0.82 11.11 10.03
C ILE A 85 2.29 10.79 9.77
N GLU A 86 2.63 9.52 9.58
CA GLU A 86 3.98 9.08 9.25
C GLU A 86 4.48 9.74 7.95
N SER A 87 3.62 9.90 6.94
CA SER A 87 3.99 10.54 5.66
C SER A 87 4.15 12.06 5.77
N CYS A 88 3.49 12.70 6.74
CA CYS A 88 3.55 14.14 6.97
C CYS A 88 4.69 14.56 7.91
N PHE A 89 5.06 13.69 8.84
CA PHE A 89 6.10 13.96 9.86
C PHE A 89 7.31 13.02 9.78
N ALA A 90 7.41 12.18 8.75
CA ALA A 90 8.67 11.50 8.44
C ALA A 90 9.78 12.57 8.41
N PHE A 91 10.81 12.36 9.25
CA PHE A 91 12.00 13.22 9.45
C PHE A 91 11.96 14.28 10.58
N LEU A 92 11.01 14.23 11.52
CA LEU A 92 11.15 14.93 12.82
C LEU A 92 11.66 13.99 13.92
#